data_AF-A0A9P4HC35-F1
#
_entry.id   AF-A0A9P4HC35-F1
#
_cell.length_a   1.000
_cell.length_b   1.000
_cell.length_c   1.000
_cell.angle_alpha   90.00
_cell.angle_beta   90.00
_cell.angle_gamma   90.00
#
_symmetry.space_group_name_H-M   'P 1'
#
loop_
_entity.id
_entity.type
_entity.pdbx_description
1 polymer ?
#
loop_
_entity_poly.entity_id
_entity_poly.type
_entity_poly.pdbx_seq_one_letter_code
_entity_poly.pdbx_strand_id
1 'polypeptide(L)'
;LPYQSIVSLNMPPRPGYIPGHPIPEPVQGEYPFGDTENHNNSYIIHLMDERELTYTKAAEVYSAKFSHDVITDEAVRKRHIRCLLRLKAKYGMKPESQIGPVSKNVKRRGSPRAKATKRPAPFSTSTSPAASPSPQPRTSKKRKTNHRSFEKTCIVIWHDANGMSFKSIREKLEKEQGWSLGLGTVEKYYYLTLEKVYG
;
A
#
# COMPACT_ATOMS: atom_id res chain seq x y z
N LEU A 1 8.81 6.36 4.08
CA LEU A 1 9.86 7.34 3.76
C LEU A 1 9.14 8.62 3.35
N PRO A 2 9.15 9.66 4.19
CA PRO A 2 8.66 10.96 3.77
C PRO A 2 9.47 11.38 2.53
N TYR A 3 8.79 11.84 1.47
CA TYR A 3 9.41 12.32 0.23
C TYR A 3 10.27 11.31 -0.56
N GLN A 4 9.72 10.15 -0.93
CA GLN A 4 10.37 9.24 -1.89
C GLN A 4 10.34 9.84 -3.31
N SER A 5 11.37 10.61 -3.66
CA SER A 5 11.68 11.02 -5.03
C SER A 5 13.20 11.15 -5.21
N ILE A 6 13.64 11.26 -6.45
CA ILE A 6 15.03 11.49 -6.81
C ILE A 6 15.62 12.76 -6.19
N VAL A 7 14.78 13.77 -5.94
CA VAL A 7 15.18 15.07 -5.37
C VAL A 7 15.71 14.91 -3.95
N SER A 8 15.19 13.94 -3.18
CA SER A 8 15.62 13.68 -1.80
C SER A 8 16.86 12.79 -1.69
N LEU A 9 17.44 12.36 -2.81
CA LEU A 9 18.67 11.56 -2.87
C LEU A 9 19.87 12.44 -3.22
N ASN A 10 21.07 12.08 -2.74
CA ASN A 10 22.33 12.78 -3.07
C ASN A 10 22.86 12.36 -4.46
N MET A 11 21.99 12.37 -5.47
CA MET A 11 22.39 11.96 -6.81
C MET A 11 23.23 13.05 -7.48
N PRO A 12 24.21 12.68 -8.33
CA PRO A 12 24.87 13.64 -9.19
C PRO A 12 23.85 14.28 -10.14
N PRO A 13 24.05 15.55 -10.54
CA PRO A 13 23.21 16.17 -11.55
C PRO A 13 23.29 15.38 -12.86
N ARG A 14 22.15 15.27 -13.55
CA ARG A 14 22.10 14.60 -14.86
C ARG A 14 23.06 15.29 -15.84
N PRO A 15 23.80 14.53 -16.65
CA PRO A 15 24.58 15.10 -17.75
C PRO A 15 23.65 15.90 -18.66
N GLY A 16 23.98 17.17 -18.95
CA GLY A 16 23.18 18.04 -19.80
C GLY A 16 21.93 18.66 -19.16
N TYR A 17 21.75 18.56 -17.84
CA TYR A 17 20.67 19.26 -17.15
C TYR A 17 20.92 20.78 -17.14
N ILE A 18 20.08 21.53 -17.85
CA ILE A 18 20.05 22.99 -17.82
C ILE A 18 18.81 23.42 -17.02
N PRO A 19 18.96 24.12 -15.89
CA PRO A 19 17.83 24.63 -15.12
C PRO A 19 16.87 25.45 -15.99
N GLY A 20 15.57 25.17 -15.93
CA GLY A 20 14.54 25.87 -16.70
C GLY A 20 14.20 25.26 -18.06
N HIS A 21 14.99 24.31 -18.56
CA HIS A 21 14.65 23.55 -19.77
C HIS A 21 13.92 22.24 -19.41
N PRO A 22 13.03 21.74 -20.29
CA PRO A 22 12.42 20.43 -20.10
C PRO A 22 13.50 19.36 -20.08
N ILE A 23 13.49 18.53 -19.04
CA ILE A 23 14.47 17.44 -18.90
C ILE A 23 14.24 16.44 -20.03
N PRO A 24 15.28 16.06 -20.80
CA PRO A 24 15.12 15.13 -21.91
C PRO A 24 14.74 13.73 -21.42
N GLU A 25 13.97 13.03 -22.25
CA GLU A 25 13.66 11.62 -22.01
C GLU A 25 14.96 10.80 -21.95
N PRO A 26 15.06 9.81 -21.05
CA PRO A 26 16.23 8.93 -21.03
C PRO A 26 16.32 8.14 -22.33
N VAL A 27 17.50 8.11 -22.96
CA VAL A 27 17.79 7.37 -24.19
C VAL A 27 18.34 5.98 -23.82
N GLN A 28 18.19 5.00 -24.71
CA GLN A 28 18.79 3.68 -24.49
C GLN A 28 20.31 3.77 -24.58
N GLY A 29 21.02 3.20 -23.60
CA GLY A 29 22.48 3.28 -23.49
C GLY A 29 22.96 4.49 -22.67
N GLU A 30 22.09 5.47 -22.43
CA GLU A 30 22.33 6.52 -21.45
C GLU A 30 21.75 6.08 -20.10
N TYR A 31 22.59 6.12 -19.05
CA TYR A 31 22.22 5.73 -17.69
C TYR A 31 22.19 6.95 -16.77
N PRO A 32 21.23 7.88 -16.95
CA PRO A 32 21.24 9.18 -16.28
C PRO A 32 21.06 9.09 -14.76
N PHE A 33 20.61 7.94 -14.26
CA PHE A 33 20.45 7.68 -12.83
C PHE A 33 21.49 6.66 -12.30
N GLY A 34 22.53 6.40 -13.10
CA GLY A 34 23.58 5.42 -12.81
C GLY A 34 23.33 4.06 -13.45
N ASP A 35 24.42 3.30 -13.54
CA ASP A 35 24.50 1.91 -14.00
C ASP A 35 23.50 0.93 -13.38
N THR A 36 23.03 1.21 -12.15
CA THR A 36 22.05 0.37 -11.45
C THR A 36 20.67 0.35 -12.11
N GLU A 37 20.32 1.40 -12.85
CA GLU A 37 18.99 1.56 -13.42
C GLU A 37 19.02 1.44 -14.94
N ASN A 38 18.42 0.36 -15.45
CA ASN A 38 18.26 0.16 -16.89
C ASN A 38 17.36 1.23 -17.54
N HIS A 39 17.31 1.24 -18.87
CA HIS A 39 16.53 2.21 -19.65
C HIS A 39 15.07 2.28 -19.21
N ASN A 40 14.39 1.14 -19.04
CA ASN A 40 12.99 1.07 -18.64
C ASN A 40 12.74 1.67 -17.24
N ASN A 41 13.60 1.34 -16.28
CA ASN A 41 13.51 1.88 -14.92
C ASN A 41 13.81 3.38 -14.91
N SER A 42 14.80 3.81 -15.69
CA SER A 42 15.11 5.22 -15.88
C SER A 42 13.94 5.98 -16.48
N TYR A 43 13.24 5.39 -17.46
CA TYR A 43 12.04 5.99 -18.02
C TYR A 43 10.93 6.13 -16.97
N ILE A 44 10.71 5.12 -16.11
CA ILE A 44 9.74 5.22 -15.01
C ILE A 44 10.10 6.36 -14.04
N ILE A 45 11.37 6.50 -13.65
CA ILE A 45 11.80 7.60 -12.76
C ILE A 45 11.54 8.96 -13.43
N HIS A 46 11.88 9.11 -14.71
CA HIS A 46 11.63 10.33 -15.49
C HIS A 46 10.13 10.72 -15.49
N LEU A 47 9.23 9.76 -15.76
CA LEU A 47 7.79 10.02 -15.74
C LEU A 47 7.27 10.43 -14.36
N MET A 48 7.80 9.83 -13.29
CA MET A 48 7.25 9.98 -11.94
C MET A 48 7.78 11.19 -11.19
N ASP A 49 9.08 11.49 -11.33
CA ASP A 49 9.78 12.49 -10.52
C ASP A 49 10.10 13.76 -11.30
N GLU A 50 10.36 13.67 -12.61
CA GLU A 50 10.67 14.84 -13.44
C GLU A 50 9.42 15.39 -14.12
N ARG A 51 8.54 14.51 -14.63
CA ARG A 51 7.23 14.89 -15.20
C ARG A 51 6.08 14.89 -14.18
N GLU A 52 6.36 14.45 -12.96
CA GLU A 52 5.42 14.40 -11.83
C GLU A 52 4.07 13.71 -12.12
N LEU A 53 4.06 12.73 -13.01
CA LEU A 53 2.83 12.04 -13.39
C LEU A 53 2.27 11.18 -12.25
N THR A 54 0.98 10.86 -12.35
CA THR A 54 0.35 9.85 -11.50
C THR A 54 0.74 8.44 -11.96
N TYR A 55 0.70 7.45 -11.07
CA TYR A 55 1.01 6.06 -11.45
C TYR A 55 0.12 5.55 -12.59
N THR A 56 -1.15 5.94 -12.62
CA THR A 56 -2.08 5.60 -13.69
C THR A 56 -1.63 6.20 -15.03
N LYS A 57 -1.33 7.49 -15.06
CA LYS A 57 -0.89 8.15 -16.30
C LYS A 57 0.48 7.66 -16.75
N ALA A 58 1.37 7.38 -15.81
CA ALA A 58 2.68 6.81 -16.10
C ALA A 58 2.57 5.42 -16.71
N ALA A 59 1.64 4.57 -16.26
CA ALA A 59 1.40 3.25 -16.84
C ALA A 59 0.91 3.33 -18.29
N GLU A 60 0.00 4.26 -18.60
CA GLU A 60 -0.48 4.51 -19.97
C GLU A 60 0.68 4.93 -20.89
N VAL A 61 1.44 5.95 -20.48
CA VAL A 61 2.55 6.49 -21.29
C VAL A 61 3.68 5.48 -21.43
N TYR A 62 3.98 4.71 -20.38
CA TYR A 62 4.97 3.65 -20.42
C TYR A 62 4.56 2.55 -21.39
N SER A 63 3.32 2.06 -21.29
CA SER A 63 2.83 0.97 -22.15
C SER A 63 2.71 1.40 -23.61
N ALA A 64 2.48 2.68 -23.88
CA ALA A 64 2.51 3.24 -25.23
C ALA A 64 3.93 3.29 -25.81
N LYS A 65 4.95 3.57 -24.99
CA LYS A 65 6.37 3.61 -25.40
C LYS A 65 6.96 2.20 -25.56
N PHE A 66 6.65 1.32 -24.62
CA PHE A 66 7.13 -0.06 -24.58
C PHE A 66 5.96 -1.02 -24.80
N SER A 67 5.54 -1.14 -26.07
CA SER A 67 4.39 -1.95 -26.48
C SER A 67 4.50 -3.44 -26.09
N HIS A 68 5.72 -3.94 -25.90
CA HIS A 68 5.99 -5.31 -25.48
C HIS A 68 5.88 -5.54 -23.95
N ASP A 69 5.78 -4.48 -23.13
CA ASP A 69 5.77 -4.55 -21.66
C ASP A 69 4.60 -3.73 -21.11
N VAL A 70 3.38 -4.23 -21.34
CA VAL A 70 2.15 -3.63 -20.79
C VAL A 70 2.11 -3.87 -19.28
N ILE A 71 2.16 -2.78 -18.51
CA ILE A 71 2.24 -2.86 -17.05
C ILE A 71 1.09 -2.11 -16.39
N THR A 72 0.62 -2.66 -15.26
CA THR A 72 -0.39 -2.01 -14.43
C THR A 72 0.20 -0.84 -13.63
N ASP A 73 -0.66 0.07 -13.17
CA ASP A 73 -0.29 1.18 -12.31
C ASP A 73 0.45 0.74 -11.03
N GLU A 74 0.03 -0.38 -10.42
CA GLU A 74 0.69 -0.97 -9.26
C GLU A 74 2.07 -1.56 -9.62
N ALA A 75 2.24 -2.10 -10.83
CA ALA A 75 3.54 -2.57 -11.30
C ALA A 75 4.52 -1.39 -11.50
N VAL A 76 4.07 -0.29 -12.11
CA VAL A 76 4.84 0.96 -12.20
C VAL A 76 5.25 1.43 -10.81
N ARG A 77 4.30 1.48 -9.86
CA ARG A 77 4.56 1.87 -8.48
C ARG A 77 5.63 1.01 -7.82
N LYS A 78 5.51 -0.31 -7.89
CA LYS A 78 6.47 -1.24 -7.29
C LYS A 78 7.85 -1.14 -7.95
N ARG A 79 7.92 -0.97 -9.27
CA ARG A 79 9.19 -0.73 -9.98
C ARG A 79 9.81 0.59 -9.50
N HIS A 80 9.06 1.69 -9.56
CA HIS A 80 9.49 3.01 -9.10
C HIS A 80 10.06 2.99 -7.67
N ILE A 81 9.34 2.41 -6.70
CA ILE A 81 9.80 2.31 -5.31
C ILE A 81 11.09 1.50 -5.21
N ARG A 82 11.20 0.37 -5.93
CA ARG A 82 12.44 -0.44 -5.92
C ARG A 82 13.62 0.34 -6.47
N CYS A 83 13.43 1.11 -7.54
CA CYS A 83 14.48 1.97 -8.07
C CYS A 83 14.95 2.99 -7.04
N LEU A 84 14.00 3.69 -6.39
CA LEU A 84 14.33 4.67 -5.35
C LEU A 84 15.06 4.03 -4.16
N LEU A 85 14.72 2.80 -3.77
CA LEU A 85 15.43 2.07 -2.71
C LEU A 85 16.86 1.70 -3.12
N ARG A 86 17.09 1.29 -4.37
CA ARG A 86 18.44 1.01 -4.90
C ARG A 86 19.29 2.27 -4.97
N LEU A 87 18.73 3.36 -5.52
CA LEU A 87 19.40 4.65 -5.61
C LEU A 87 19.69 5.23 -4.23
N LYS A 88 18.76 5.07 -3.28
CA LYS A 88 18.99 5.43 -1.87
C LYS A 88 20.14 4.64 -1.25
N ALA A 89 20.24 3.34 -1.53
CA ALA A 89 21.34 2.52 -1.02
C ALA A 89 22.70 2.96 -1.62
N LYS A 90 22.70 3.41 -2.88
CA LYS A 90 23.92 3.84 -3.58
C LYS A 90 24.39 5.25 -3.19
N TYR A 91 23.49 6.23 -3.19
CA TYR A 91 23.84 7.65 -3.02
C TYR A 91 23.49 8.21 -1.63
N GLY A 92 22.70 7.49 -0.83
CA GLY A 92 22.17 8.00 0.42
C GLY A 92 21.05 9.03 0.23
N MET A 93 20.54 9.58 1.35
CA MET A 93 19.51 10.61 1.35
C MET A 93 20.11 11.98 1.71
N LYS A 94 19.51 13.04 1.15
CA LYS A 94 19.74 14.41 1.59
C LYS A 94 19.13 14.63 2.99
N PRO A 95 19.75 15.49 3.83
CA PRO A 95 19.11 15.94 5.06
C PRO A 95 17.83 16.74 4.73
N GLU A 96 16.83 16.69 5.62
CA GLU A 96 15.51 17.30 5.36
C GLU A 96 15.58 18.80 5.08
N SER A 97 16.56 19.51 5.65
CA SER A 97 16.80 20.94 5.41
C SER A 97 17.22 21.27 3.98
N GLN A 98 17.80 20.31 3.25
CA GLN A 98 18.22 20.46 1.85
C GLN A 98 17.16 19.96 0.86
N ILE A 99 16.11 19.30 1.36
CA ILE A 99 14.99 18.89 0.52
C ILE A 99 14.13 20.14 0.29
N GLY A 100 14.30 20.75 -0.88
CA GLY A 100 13.51 21.91 -1.30
C GLY A 100 11.99 21.63 -1.33
N PRO A 101 11.17 22.64 -1.66
CA PRO A 101 9.72 22.49 -1.70
C PRO A 101 9.31 21.37 -2.67
N VAL A 102 8.76 20.30 -2.11
CA VAL A 102 8.33 19.12 -2.86
C VAL A 102 6.90 19.28 -3.38
N SER A 103 6.64 18.82 -4.61
CA SER A 103 5.30 18.92 -5.23
C SER A 103 4.22 18.09 -4.50
N LYS A 104 2.97 18.45 -4.77
CA LYS A 104 1.79 17.77 -4.20
C LYS A 104 1.76 16.28 -4.53
N ASN A 105 2.20 15.90 -5.74
CA ASN A 105 2.21 14.50 -6.17
C ASN A 105 3.25 13.67 -5.42
N VAL A 106 4.46 14.19 -5.27
CA VAL A 106 5.53 13.54 -4.49
C VAL A 106 5.13 13.43 -3.01
N LYS A 107 4.56 14.50 -2.43
CA LYS A 107 4.04 14.48 -1.05
C LYS A 107 2.98 13.38 -0.85
N ARG A 108 2.02 13.27 -1.78
CA ARG A 108 0.98 12.24 -1.75
C ARG A 108 1.59 10.82 -1.82
N ARG A 109 2.65 10.62 -2.61
CA ARG A 109 3.34 9.31 -2.71
C ARG A 109 4.01 8.90 -1.39
N GLY A 110 4.55 9.85 -0.63
CA GLY A 110 5.17 9.60 0.67
C GLY A 110 4.18 9.31 1.79
N SER A 111 2.89 9.62 1.60
CA SER A 111 1.86 9.39 2.62
C SER A 111 1.47 7.90 2.73
N PRO A 112 1.14 7.41 3.94
CA PRO A 112 0.62 6.05 4.11
C PRO A 112 -0.62 5.85 3.24
N ARG A 113 -0.63 4.80 2.41
CA ARG A 113 -1.81 4.48 1.60
C ARG A 113 -2.96 4.14 2.54
N ALA A 114 -4.15 4.68 2.25
CA ALA A 114 -5.37 4.23 2.89
C ALA A 114 -5.45 2.71 2.79
N LYS A 115 -5.69 2.03 3.92
CA LYS A 115 -5.88 0.57 3.93
C LYS A 115 -6.98 0.24 2.93
N ALA A 116 -6.73 -0.74 2.06
CA ALA A 116 -7.74 -1.20 1.11
C ALA A 116 -9.03 -1.50 1.87
N THR A 117 -10.04 -0.64 1.70
CA THR A 117 -11.38 -0.92 2.17
C THR A 117 -11.82 -2.17 1.43
N LYS A 118 -12.05 -3.25 2.17
CA LYS A 118 -12.65 -4.46 1.61
C LYS A 118 -13.94 -4.01 0.95
N ARG A 119 -13.98 -3.97 -0.38
CA ARG A 119 -15.24 -3.72 -1.11
C ARG A 119 -16.17 -4.84 -0.67
N PRO A 120 -17.38 -4.55 -0.15
CA PRO A 120 -18.40 -5.58 -0.08
C PRO A 120 -18.60 -6.12 -1.51
N ALA A 121 -18.67 -7.44 -1.63
CA ALA A 121 -18.91 -8.11 -2.90
C ALA A 121 -20.12 -7.47 -3.61
N PRO A 122 -20.13 -7.36 -4.95
CA PRO A 122 -21.30 -6.90 -5.67
C PRO A 122 -22.46 -7.84 -5.33
N PHE A 123 -23.45 -7.31 -4.59
CA PHE A 123 -24.72 -7.97 -4.38
C PHE A 123 -25.32 -8.24 -5.75
N SER A 124 -25.57 -9.51 -6.06
CA SER A 124 -26.36 -9.94 -7.20
C SER A 124 -27.76 -9.31 -7.08
N THR A 125 -28.09 -8.45 -8.03
CA THR A 125 -29.37 -7.79 -8.17
C THR A 125 -30.44 -8.84 -8.50
N SER A 126 -31.23 -9.27 -7.51
CA SER A 126 -32.53 -9.90 -7.75
C SER A 126 -33.59 -8.80 -7.78
N THR A 127 -34.21 -8.65 -8.94
CA THR A 127 -35.27 -7.71 -9.30
C THR A 127 -36.52 -7.91 -8.44
N SER A 128 -37.05 -6.84 -7.82
CA SER A 128 -38.50 -6.56 -7.76
C SER A 128 -38.80 -5.15 -7.19
N PRO A 129 -39.79 -4.42 -7.74
CA PRO A 129 -40.05 -3.01 -7.43
C PRO A 129 -41.23 -2.82 -6.47
N ALA A 130 -41.15 -1.86 -5.53
CA ALA A 130 -42.31 -1.11 -5.03
C ALA A 130 -41.92 0.01 -4.03
N ALA A 131 -42.33 1.23 -4.39
CA ALA A 131 -42.91 2.30 -3.56
C ALA A 131 -42.10 3.01 -2.43
N SER A 132 -41.87 4.30 -2.73
CA SER A 132 -42.03 5.50 -1.88
C SER A 132 -40.93 5.92 -0.88
N PRO A 133 -40.48 7.21 -0.93
CA PRO A 133 -39.50 7.77 -0.03
C PRO A 133 -40.16 8.49 1.15
N SER A 134 -39.59 8.38 2.35
CA SER A 134 -39.70 9.45 3.37
C SER A 134 -38.47 9.45 4.28
N PRO A 135 -38.03 10.64 4.77
CA PRO A 135 -36.71 10.87 5.31
C PRO A 135 -36.65 10.83 6.85
N GLN A 136 -35.40 10.82 7.36
CA GLN A 136 -34.93 11.06 8.75
C GLN A 136 -34.50 9.81 9.55
N PRO A 137 -33.67 9.93 10.61
CA PRO A 137 -32.69 10.96 10.95
C PRO A 137 -31.27 10.38 11.13
N ARG A 138 -30.26 11.26 11.07
CA ARG A 138 -28.88 10.97 11.49
C ARG A 138 -28.85 10.63 12.98
N THR A 139 -28.68 9.35 13.32
CA THR A 139 -28.31 8.93 14.67
C THR A 139 -26.83 8.54 14.71
N SER A 140 -26.10 9.25 15.56
CA SER A 140 -24.71 8.97 15.91
C SER A 140 -24.62 7.74 16.82
N LYS A 141 -23.56 6.93 16.60
CA LYS A 141 -22.93 5.95 17.52
C LYS A 141 -23.72 4.67 17.87
N LYS A 142 -23.35 3.59 17.17
CA LYS A 142 -22.94 2.34 17.84
C LYS A 142 -21.62 1.89 17.19
N ARG A 143 -20.50 2.00 17.93
CA ARG A 143 -19.28 1.25 17.60
C ARG A 143 -19.70 -0.22 17.63
N LYS A 144 -19.90 -0.83 16.46
CA LYS A 144 -19.86 -2.29 16.33
C LYS A 144 -18.46 -2.68 16.79
N THR A 145 -18.33 -3.08 18.04
CA THR A 145 -17.16 -3.84 18.49
C THR A 145 -16.95 -4.93 17.44
N ASN A 146 -15.76 -4.95 16.84
CA ASN A 146 -15.44 -5.94 15.83
C ASN A 146 -15.67 -7.30 16.50
N HIS A 147 -16.71 -8.06 16.12
CA HIS A 147 -16.99 -9.39 16.67
C HIS A 147 -15.70 -10.24 16.75
N ARG A 148 -14.82 -10.04 15.76
CA ARG A 148 -13.48 -10.64 15.66
C ARG A 148 -12.47 -10.27 16.74
N SER A 149 -12.57 -9.13 17.42
CA SER A 149 -11.68 -8.82 18.55
C SER A 149 -12.14 -9.54 19.80
N PHE A 150 -13.46 -9.56 20.05
CA PHE A 150 -14.05 -10.30 21.17
C PHE A 150 -13.75 -11.79 21.06
N GLU A 151 -14.00 -12.40 19.90
CA GLU A 151 -13.72 -13.81 19.62
C GLU A 151 -12.25 -14.19 19.84
N LYS A 152 -11.30 -13.31 19.46
CA LYS A 152 -9.87 -13.53 19.68
C LYS A 152 -9.46 -13.38 21.14
N THR A 153 -10.09 -12.48 21.87
CA THR A 153 -9.89 -12.35 23.31
C THR A 153 -10.43 -13.58 24.05
N CYS A 154 -11.54 -14.17 23.59
CA CYS A 154 -12.03 -15.45 24.13
C CYS A 154 -10.99 -16.58 23.98
N ILE A 155 -10.27 -16.65 22.85
CA ILE A 155 -9.19 -17.65 22.65
C ILE A 155 -8.12 -17.53 23.74
N VAL A 156 -7.67 -16.30 24.03
CA VAL A 156 -6.63 -16.03 25.04
C VAL A 156 -7.13 -16.40 26.44
N ILE A 157 -8.33 -15.93 26.82
CA ILE A 157 -8.90 -16.20 28.14
C ILE A 157 -9.13 -17.71 28.34
N TRP A 158 -9.64 -18.41 27.32
CA TRP A 158 -9.90 -19.84 27.42
C TRP A 158 -8.64 -20.69 27.50
N HIS A 159 -7.55 -20.24 26.88
CA HIS A 159 -6.27 -20.91 27.00
C HIS A 159 -5.65 -20.65 28.38
N ASP A 160 -5.59 -19.40 28.83
CA ASP A 160 -4.80 -19.01 30.00
C ASP A 160 -5.57 -19.15 31.32
N ALA A 161 -6.86 -18.83 31.37
CA ALA A 161 -7.67 -18.89 32.58
C ALA A 161 -8.31 -20.27 32.79
N ASN A 162 -8.60 -20.99 31.71
CA ASN A 162 -9.29 -22.29 31.78
C ASN A 162 -8.38 -23.47 31.42
N GLY A 163 -7.12 -23.24 31.04
CA GLY A 163 -6.15 -24.28 30.68
C GLY A 163 -6.58 -25.14 29.48
N MET A 164 -7.46 -24.63 28.61
CA MET A 164 -7.99 -25.43 27.50
C MET A 164 -6.96 -25.57 26.39
N SER A 165 -6.82 -26.78 25.85
CA SER A 165 -6.00 -27.02 24.66
C SER A 165 -6.54 -26.28 23.44
N PHE A 166 -5.67 -25.91 22.49
CA PHE A 166 -6.09 -25.26 21.24
C PHE A 166 -7.09 -26.09 20.43
N LYS A 167 -7.04 -27.42 20.55
CA LYS A 167 -8.00 -28.32 19.92
C LYS A 167 -9.40 -28.17 20.54
N SER A 168 -9.47 -28.14 21.87
CA SER A 168 -10.73 -27.93 22.61
C SER A 168 -11.32 -26.54 22.36
N ILE A 169 -10.46 -25.51 22.28
CA ILE A 169 -10.88 -24.14 21.94
C ILE A 169 -11.47 -24.09 20.54
N ARG A 170 -10.86 -24.77 19.56
CA ARG A 170 -11.38 -24.87 18.19
C ARG A 170 -12.77 -25.51 18.16
N GLU A 171 -12.93 -26.66 18.81
CA GLU A 171 -14.21 -27.37 18.87
C GLU A 171 -15.29 -26.54 19.56
N LYS A 172 -14.93 -25.80 20.61
CA LYS A 172 -15.84 -24.87 21.30
C LYS A 172 -16.24 -23.69 20.42
N LEU A 173 -15.30 -23.09 19.68
CA LEU A 173 -15.58 -22.00 18.73
C LEU A 173 -16.48 -22.45 17.59
N GLU A 174 -16.26 -23.66 17.07
CA GLU A 174 -17.09 -24.23 16.02
C GLU A 174 -18.51 -24.53 16.52
N LYS A 175 -18.64 -25.09 17.73
CA LYS A 175 -19.92 -25.45 18.33
C LYS A 175 -20.75 -24.26 18.81
N GLU A 176 -20.13 -23.29 19.50
CA GLU A 176 -20.86 -22.18 20.13
C GLU A 176 -20.99 -20.95 19.22
N GLN A 177 -20.01 -20.72 18.35
CA GLN A 177 -19.92 -19.50 17.52
C GLN A 177 -19.97 -19.79 16.01
N GLY A 178 -20.07 -21.07 15.60
CA GLY A 178 -20.06 -21.46 14.18
C GLY A 178 -18.73 -21.18 13.48
N TRP A 179 -17.64 -21.02 14.24
CA TRP A 179 -16.35 -20.61 13.71
C TRP A 179 -15.49 -21.81 13.33
N SER A 180 -15.53 -22.20 12.05
CA SER A 180 -14.64 -23.24 11.53
C SER A 180 -13.25 -22.65 11.27
N LEU A 181 -12.39 -22.68 12.30
CA LEU A 181 -11.00 -22.26 12.22
C LEU A 181 -10.06 -23.46 12.18
N GLY A 182 -9.03 -23.39 11.33
CA GLY A 182 -7.91 -24.33 11.39
C GLY A 182 -7.13 -24.20 12.70
N LEU A 183 -6.60 -25.30 13.22
CA LEU A 183 -5.88 -25.35 14.51
C LEU A 183 -4.72 -24.35 14.58
N GLY A 184 -3.89 -24.27 13.53
CA GLY A 184 -2.79 -23.29 13.45
C GLY A 184 -3.26 -21.83 13.39
N THR A 185 -4.51 -21.59 12.98
CA THR A 185 -5.11 -20.24 13.02
C THR A 185 -5.50 -19.84 14.44
N VAL A 186 -5.98 -20.79 15.25
CA VAL A 186 -6.31 -20.56 16.68
C VAL A 186 -5.05 -20.21 17.46
N GLU A 187 -3.98 -20.98 17.28
CA GLU A 187 -2.68 -20.74 17.90
C GLU A 187 -2.07 -19.40 17.47
N LYS A 188 -2.12 -19.09 16.17
CA LYS A 188 -1.69 -17.78 15.66
C LYS A 188 -2.50 -16.63 16.26
N TYR A 189 -3.81 -16.81 16.44
CA TYR A 189 -4.66 -15.78 17.05
C TYR A 189 -4.40 -15.60 18.54
N TYR A 190 -4.06 -16.67 19.24
CA TYR A 190 -3.60 -16.61 20.62
C TYR A 190 -2.37 -15.69 20.74
N TYR A 191 -1.25 -16.00 20.07
CA TYR A 191 -0.03 -15.19 20.17
C TYR A 191 -0.19 -13.74 19.69
N LEU A 192 -0.99 -13.50 18.64
CA LEU A 192 -1.25 -12.14 18.13
C LEU A 192 -2.15 -11.29 19.02
N THR A 193 -2.88 -11.91 19.93
CA THR A 193 -3.87 -11.24 20.79
C THR A 193 -3.45 -11.23 22.25
N LEU A 194 -2.54 -12.13 22.65
CA LEU A 194 -1.96 -12.20 24.00
C LEU A 194 -1.41 -10.85 24.48
N GLU A 195 -0.54 -10.22 23.67
CA GLU A 195 0.02 -8.89 23.95
C GLU A 195 -1.03 -7.78 24.05
N LYS A 196 -2.23 -7.97 23.49
CA LYS A 196 -3.31 -6.97 23.52
C LYS A 196 -4.30 -7.17 24.64
N VAL A 197 -4.29 -8.33 25.27
CA VAL A 197 -5.17 -8.69 26.39
C VAL A 197 -4.48 -8.39 27.71
N TYR A 198 -3.16 -8.61 27.79
CA TYR A 198 -2.36 -8.40 29.00
C TYR A 198 -1.36 -7.24 28.91
N GLY A 199 -1.21 -6.60 27.75
CA GLY A 199 -0.33 -5.45 27.51
C GLY A 199 -1.06 -4.14 27.31
#